data_AF-A0A659UN42-F1
#
_entry.id   AF-A0A659UN42-F1
#
_cell.length_a   1.000
_cell.length_b   1.000
_cell.length_c   1.000
_cell.angle_alpha   90.00
_cell.angle_beta   90.00
_cell.angle_gamma   90.00
#
_symmetry.space_group_name_H-M   'P 1'
#
loop_
_entity.id
_entity.type
_entity.pdbx_description
1 polymer ?
#
loop_
_entity_poly.entity_id
_entity_poly.type
_entity_poly.pdbx_seq_one_letter_code
_entity_poly.pdbx_strand_id
1 'polypeptide(L)'
;MLAMVFAGGFGWFASKVSHLTTPANPAKADAIIVLTGGQSRLDAAMELLASGKGERLLISGVHPSASRRQLQAATGGDKKLFSCCVDIDRAALDTIGNAEES
;
A
#
# COMPACT_ATOMS: atom_id res chain seq x y z
N MET A 1 26.60 28.44 7.20
CA MET A 1 25.75 28.67 6.01
C MET A 1 25.05 27.39 5.55
N LEU A 2 25.78 26.28 5.31
CA LEU A 2 25.19 25.00 4.89
C LEU A 2 24.10 24.46 5.83
N ALA A 3 24.31 24.53 7.15
CA ALA A 3 23.32 24.10 8.14
C ALA A 3 22.02 24.92 8.11
N MET A 4 22.10 26.23 7.83
CA MET A 4 20.90 27.09 7.72
C MET A 4 20.13 26.80 6.44
N VAL A 5 20.83 26.58 5.32
CA VAL A 5 20.20 26.18 4.05
C VAL A 5 19.54 24.80 4.20
N PHE A 6 20.21 23.85 4.84
CA PHE A 6 19.65 22.53 5.12
C PHE A 6 18.40 22.62 6.03
N ALA A 7 18.48 23.34 7.14
CA ALA A 7 17.35 23.50 8.07
C ALA A 7 16.16 24.22 7.40
N GLY A 8 16.41 25.26 6.62
CA GLY A 8 15.38 25.96 5.86
C GLY A 8 14.72 25.06 4.80
N GLY A 9 15.53 24.32 4.04
CA GLY A 9 15.04 23.35 3.06
C GLY A 9 14.24 22.21 3.69
N PHE A 10 14.72 21.67 4.81
CA PHE A 10 14.01 20.65 5.58
C PHE A 10 12.69 21.17 6.15
N GLY A 11 12.66 22.40 6.68
CA GLY A 11 11.44 23.03 7.18
C GLY A 11 10.40 23.22 6.08
N TRP A 12 10.83 23.69 4.90
CA TRP A 12 9.95 23.80 3.73
C TRP A 12 9.42 22.45 3.25
N PHE A 13 10.29 21.44 3.16
CA PHE A 13 9.90 20.07 2.82
C PHE A 13 8.87 19.50 3.81
N ALA A 14 9.13 19.60 5.11
CA ALA A 14 8.25 19.09 6.16
C ALA A 14 6.86 19.75 6.09
N SER A 15 6.82 21.09 5.94
CA SER A 15 5.57 21.82 5.77
C SER A 15 4.83 21.41 4.50
N LYS A 16 5.54 21.24 3.38
CA LYS A 16 4.91 20.82 2.12
C LYS A 16 4.28 19.44 2.26
N VAL A 17 5.00 18.48 2.83
CA VAL A 17 4.52 17.10 3.04
C VAL A 17 3.34 17.07 4.01
N SER A 18 3.36 17.85 5.10
CA SER A 18 2.26 17.88 6.07
C SER A 18 0.94 18.43 5.50
N HIS A 19 1.00 19.19 4.42
CA HIS A 19 -0.17 19.73 3.73
C HIS A 19 -0.63 18.89 2.53
N LEU A 20 0.06 17.79 2.20
CA LEU A 20 -0.42 16.86 1.18
C LEU A 20 -1.63 16.09 1.71
N THR A 21 -2.65 15.96 0.88
CA THR A 21 -3.84 15.16 1.17
C THR A 21 -4.00 14.07 0.13
N THR A 22 -4.54 12.92 0.56
CA THR A 22 -4.90 11.84 -0.35
C THR A 22 -6.00 12.31 -1.30
N PRO A 23 -5.91 12.02 -2.61
CA PRO A 23 -6.99 12.31 -3.55
C PRO A 23 -8.29 11.64 -3.08
N ALA A 24 -9.37 12.41 -2.96
CA ALA A 24 -10.64 11.91 -2.44
C ALA A 24 -11.30 10.84 -3.34
N ASN A 25 -11.00 10.85 -4.64
CA ASN A 25 -11.61 9.93 -5.60
C ASN A 25 -10.62 9.59 -6.72
N PRO A 26 -9.72 8.61 -6.51
CA PRO A 26 -8.81 8.17 -7.57
C PRO A 26 -9.59 7.58 -8.75
N ALA A 27 -9.00 7.69 -9.94
CA ALA A 27 -9.51 7.02 -11.13
C ALA A 27 -9.52 5.50 -10.91
N LYS A 28 -10.41 4.79 -11.61
CA LYS A 28 -10.41 3.33 -11.59
C LYS A 28 -9.14 2.83 -12.31
N ALA A 29 -8.52 1.81 -11.75
CA ALA A 29 -7.45 1.04 -12.36
C ALA A 29 -7.89 -0.41 -12.58
N ASP A 30 -7.10 -1.18 -13.34
CA ASP A 30 -7.34 -2.60 -13.54
C ASP A 30 -6.99 -3.39 -12.26
N ALA A 31 -5.91 -3.01 -11.59
CA ALA A 31 -5.44 -3.65 -10.36
C ALA A 31 -4.90 -2.64 -9.34
N ILE A 32 -4.89 -3.06 -8.08
CA ILE A 32 -4.27 -2.37 -6.95
C ILE A 32 -3.09 -3.24 -6.48
N ILE A 33 -1.95 -2.63 -6.22
CA ILE A 33 -0.77 -3.32 -5.69
C ILE A 33 -0.37 -2.65 -4.39
N VAL A 34 -0.25 -3.44 -3.33
CA VAL A 34 0.15 -2.97 -2.01
C VAL A 34 1.39 -3.71 -1.55
N LEU A 35 2.43 -2.93 -1.24
CA LEU A 35 3.68 -3.44 -0.70
C LEU A 35 3.57 -3.56 0.82
N THR A 36 4.01 -4.70 1.37
CA THR A 36 4.12 -4.87 2.83
C THR A 36 5.14 -3.89 3.44
N GLY A 37 5.13 -3.76 4.77
CA GLY A 37 6.00 -2.84 5.51
C GLY A 37 5.27 -1.78 6.35
N GLY A 38 3.93 -1.72 6.30
CA GLY A 38 3.11 -0.93 7.22
C GLY A 38 1.62 -1.27 7.14
N GLN A 39 0.94 -1.38 8.29
CA GLN A 39 -0.48 -1.80 8.37
C GLN A 39 -1.43 -0.84 7.63
N SER A 40 -1.23 0.48 7.78
CA SER A 40 -2.11 1.49 7.18
C SER A 40 -2.21 1.42 5.65
N ARG A 41 -1.24 0.80 4.97
CA ARG A 41 -1.27 0.63 3.51
C ARG A 41 -2.24 -0.46 3.08
N LEU A 42 -2.34 -1.54 3.86
CA LEU A 42 -3.23 -2.65 3.55
C LEU A 42 -4.69 -2.24 3.72
N ASP A 43 -5.01 -1.50 4.78
CA ASP A 43 -6.38 -1.01 5.03
C ASP A 43 -6.86 -0.11 3.88
N ALA A 44 -6.03 0.84 3.45
CA ALA A 44 -6.34 1.71 2.32
C ALA A 44 -6.52 0.92 1.01
N ALA A 45 -5.68 -0.09 0.76
CA ALA A 45 -5.81 -0.93 -0.42
C ALA A 45 -7.11 -1.76 -0.42
N MET A 46 -7.51 -2.27 0.74
CA MET A 46 -8.79 -2.98 0.91
C MET A 46 -9.99 -2.04 0.71
N GLU A 47 -9.91 -0.80 1.19
CA GLU A 47 -10.96 0.21 0.97
C GLU A 47 -11.09 0.59 -0.51
N LEU A 48 -9.97 0.74 -1.22
CA LEU A 48 -9.95 0.97 -2.67
C LEU A 48 -10.55 -0.20 -3.44
N LEU A 49 -10.24 -1.44 -3.06
CA LEU A 49 -10.83 -2.63 -3.66
C LEU A 49 -12.35 -2.69 -3.41
N ALA A 50 -12.77 -2.46 -2.17
CA ALA A 50 -14.18 -2.47 -1.78
C ALA A 50 -15.00 -1.36 -2.47
N SER A 51 -14.38 -0.21 -2.74
CA SER A 51 -14.98 0.90 -3.49
C SER A 51 -14.88 0.75 -5.02
N GLY A 52 -14.39 -0.39 -5.52
CA GLY A 52 -14.34 -0.71 -6.94
C GLY A 52 -13.29 0.08 -7.72
N LYS A 53 -12.25 0.58 -7.05
CA LYS A 53 -11.14 1.31 -7.67
C LYS A 53 -10.10 0.41 -8.35
N GLY A 54 -10.18 -0.88 -8.11
CA GLY A 54 -9.45 -1.92 -8.83
C GLY A 54 -10.30 -3.19 -8.93
N GLU A 55 -9.98 -4.05 -9.88
CA GLU A 55 -10.66 -5.34 -10.05
C GLU A 55 -9.98 -6.45 -9.24
N ARG A 56 -8.66 -6.32 -9.03
CA ARG A 56 -7.84 -7.22 -8.22
C ARG A 56 -6.89 -6.44 -7.31
N LEU A 57 -6.48 -7.06 -6.22
CA LEU A 57 -5.50 -6.55 -5.27
C LEU A 57 -4.36 -7.56 -5.13
N LEU A 58 -3.13 -7.14 -5.41
CA LEU A 58 -1.92 -7.91 -5.11
C LEU A 58 -1.27 -7.36 -3.83
N ILE A 59 -1.06 -8.24 -2.85
CA ILE A 59 -0.25 -7.95 -1.66
C ILE A 59 1.15 -8.53 -1.91
N SER A 60 2.12 -7.68 -2.21
CA SER A 60 3.51 -8.08 -2.54
C SER A 60 4.44 -8.01 -1.33
N GLY A 61 5.39 -8.95 -1.27
CA GLY A 61 6.42 -9.01 -0.23
C GLY A 61 5.90 -9.52 1.12
N VAL A 62 4.91 -10.41 1.12
CA VAL A 62 4.39 -10.99 2.37
C VAL A 62 5.41 -11.92 2.99
N HIS A 63 5.70 -11.71 4.28
CA HIS A 63 6.58 -12.62 5.04
C HIS A 63 6.05 -14.07 4.99
N PRO A 64 6.88 -15.10 4.73
CA PRO A 64 6.40 -16.47 4.52
C PRO A 64 5.57 -17.06 5.66
N SER A 65 5.83 -16.64 6.90
CA SER A 65 5.07 -17.08 8.09
C SER A 65 3.68 -16.44 8.21
N ALA A 66 3.40 -15.36 7.47
CA ALA A 66 2.09 -14.72 7.49
C ALA A 66 1.09 -15.54 6.66
N SER A 67 0.11 -16.09 7.35
CA SER A 67 -0.99 -16.83 6.71
C SER A 67 -2.02 -15.88 6.12
N ARG A 68 -2.76 -16.34 5.09
CA ARG A 68 -3.89 -15.59 4.51
C ARG A 68 -4.90 -15.17 5.57
N ARG A 69 -5.15 -16.04 6.56
CA ARG A 69 -6.10 -15.78 7.66
C ARG A 69 -5.64 -14.67 8.59
N GLN A 70 -4.33 -14.60 8.87
CA GLN A 70 -3.75 -13.52 9.66
C GLN A 70 -3.81 -12.19 8.92
N LEU A 71 -3.52 -12.17 7.61
CA LEU A 71 -3.64 -10.97 6.79
C LEU A 71 -5.10 -10.49 6.74
N GLN A 72 -6.04 -11.38 6.45
CA GLN A 72 -7.46 -11.07 6.45
C GLN A 72 -7.95 -10.51 7.79
N ALA A 73 -7.51 -11.08 8.91
CA ALA A 73 -7.86 -10.58 10.24
C ALA A 73 -7.24 -9.20 10.52
N ALA A 74 -6.02 -8.96 10.06
CA ALA A 74 -5.31 -7.71 10.25
C ALA A 74 -5.90 -6.55 9.43
N THR A 75 -6.47 -6.83 8.26
CA THR A 75 -6.99 -5.80 7.35
C THR A 75 -8.50 -5.60 7.43
N GLY A 76 -9.19 -6.29 8.35
CA GLY A 76 -10.65 -6.22 8.49
C GLY A 76 -11.43 -6.60 7.23
N GLY A 77 -10.80 -7.29 6.28
CA GLY A 77 -11.32 -7.47 4.93
C GLY A 77 -12.54 -8.38 4.88
N ASP A 78 -13.56 -8.01 4.09
CA ASP A 78 -14.68 -8.90 3.77
C ASP A 78 -14.13 -10.23 3.23
N LYS A 79 -14.58 -11.33 3.83
CA LYS A 79 -14.15 -12.69 3.45
C LYS A 79 -14.36 -12.97 1.97
N LYS A 80 -15.39 -12.40 1.35
CA LYS A 80 -15.71 -12.59 -0.06
C LYS A 80 -14.72 -11.84 -0.97
N LEU A 81 -14.39 -10.58 -0.63
CA LEU A 81 -13.39 -9.80 -1.38
C LEU A 81 -12.02 -10.47 -1.30
N PHE A 82 -11.64 -10.92 -0.10
CA PHE A 82 -10.35 -11.56 0.13
C PHE A 82 -10.20 -12.92 -0.57
N SER A 83 -11.29 -13.60 -0.89
CA SER A 83 -11.27 -14.89 -1.59
C SER A 83 -11.41 -14.76 -3.11
N CYS A 84 -12.10 -13.73 -3.61
CA CYS A 84 -12.29 -13.55 -5.06
C CYS A 84 -11.14 -12.82 -5.75
N CYS A 85 -10.55 -11.85 -5.04
CA CYS A 85 -9.93 -10.71 -5.71
C CYS A 85 -8.62 -10.27 -5.06
N VAL A 86 -8.13 -11.01 -4.05
CA VAL A 86 -6.86 -10.73 -3.36
C VAL A 86 -5.85 -11.84 -3.61
N ASP A 87 -4.75 -11.45 -4.25
CA ASP A 87 -3.56 -12.25 -4.51
C ASP A 87 -2.47 -11.90 -3.50
N ILE A 88 -1.68 -12.89 -3.09
CA ILE A 88 -0.61 -12.71 -2.10
C ILE A 88 0.67 -13.25 -2.69
N ASP A 89 1.62 -12.36 -2.93
CA ASP A 89 2.98 -12.71 -3.32
C ASP A 89 3.92 -12.73 -2.11
N ARG A 90 4.84 -13.70 -2.15
CA ARG A 90 5.89 -13.93 -1.15
C ARG A 90 7.28 -13.95 -1.78
N ALA A 91 7.40 -13.81 -3.10
CA ALA A 91 8.65 -13.87 -3.83
C ALA A 91 9.42 -12.54 -3.73
N ALA A 92 8.71 -11.42 -3.65
CA ALA A 92 9.35 -10.11 -3.55
C ALA A 92 10.07 -9.91 -2.20
N LEU A 93 11.42 -9.89 -2.24
CA LEU A 93 12.27 -9.67 -1.07
C LEU A 93 12.86 -8.25 -1.01
N ASP A 94 12.84 -7.52 -2.12
CA ASP A 94 13.40 -6.18 -2.24
C ASP A 94 12.58 -5.30 -3.19
N THR A 95 13.03 -4.06 -3.39
CA THR A 95 12.35 -3.09 -4.25
C THR A 95 12.28 -3.53 -5.71
N ILE A 96 13.26 -4.32 -6.19
CA ILE A 96 13.30 -4.79 -7.58
C ILE A 96 12.30 -5.93 -7.75
N GLY A 97 12.30 -6.92 -6.85
CA GLY A 97 11.34 -8.02 -6.86
C GLY A 97 9.89 -7.54 -6.76
N ASN A 98 9.60 -6.49 -5.98
CA ASN A 98 8.26 -5.90 -5.96
C ASN A 98 7.81 -5.38 -7.33
N ALA A 99 8.74 -4.86 -8.15
CA ALA A 99 8.43 -4.34 -9.47
C ALA A 99 8.29 -5.45 -10.53
N GLU A 100 9.05 -6.54 -10.41
CA GLU A 100 8.95 -7.69 -11.32
C GLU A 100 7.61 -8.44 -11.16
N GLU A 101 7.05 -8.43 -9.94
CA GLU A 101 5.78 -9.06 -9.61
C GLU A 101 4.55 -8.16 -9.85
N SER A 102 4.75 -6.90 -10.25
CA SER A 102 3.70 -5.88 -10.40
C SER A 102 3.11 -5.76 -11.81
#